data_AF-A0A800CIF6-F1
#
_entry.id   AF-A0A800CIF6-F1
#
_cell.length_a   1.000
_cell.length_b   1.000
_cell.length_c   1.000
_cell.angle_alpha   90.00
_cell.angle_beta   90.00
_cell.angle_gamma   90.00
#
_symmetry.space_group_name_H-M   'P 1'
#
loop_
_entity.id
_entity.type
_entity.pdbx_description
1 polymer ?
#
loop_
_entity_poly.entity_id
_entity_poly.type
_entity_poly.pdbx_seq_one_letter_code
_entity_poly.pdbx_strand_id
1 'polypeptide(L)'
;GIGAGVDCDGQVLVYHDLLGLFDRFQPRFVKQYANLSQTIVEALTAYREDVATRRFPAEEHTYSMDAAEETAFMEGLEIGD
;
A
#
# COMPACT_ATOMS: atom_id res chain seq x y z
N GLY A 1 25.29 8.40 -16.66
CA GLY A 1 24.51 9.55 -17.14
C GLY A 1 23.04 9.39 -16.79
N ILE A 2 22.29 10.48 -16.86
CA ILE A 2 20.82 10.49 -16.88
C ILE A 2 20.41 11.35 -18.07
N GLY A 3 19.79 10.74 -19.07
CA GLY A 3 19.50 11.44 -20.34
C GLY A 3 20.74 11.88 -21.14
N ALA A 4 21.90 11.29 -20.88
CA ALA A 4 23.18 11.66 -21.51
C ALA A 4 23.62 10.69 -22.64
N GLY A 5 22.69 9.88 -23.16
CA GLY A 5 23.00 8.87 -24.17
C GLY A 5 23.67 7.61 -23.62
N VAL A 6 23.97 6.67 -24.52
CA VAL A 6 24.49 5.33 -24.17
C VAL A 6 25.99 5.32 -23.89
N ASP A 7 26.73 6.36 -24.29
CA ASP A 7 28.20 6.42 -24.23
C ASP A 7 28.75 6.77 -22.83
N CYS A 8 27.92 6.75 -21.79
CA CYS A 8 28.38 6.86 -20.40
C CYS A 8 28.74 5.47 -19.85
N ASP A 9 29.75 5.39 -18.98
CA ASP A 9 30.16 4.14 -18.30
C ASP A 9 29.08 3.52 -17.39
N GLY A 10 28.05 4.29 -17.05
CA GLY A 10 26.92 3.84 -16.24
C GLY A 10 25.71 4.75 -16.44
N GLN A 11 24.55 4.32 -15.96
CA GLN A 11 23.29 5.05 -16.09
C GLN A 11 22.59 5.17 -14.74
N VAL A 12 21.87 6.26 -14.54
CA VAL A 12 21.05 6.49 -13.35
C VAL A 12 19.66 7.00 -13.75
N LEU A 13 18.64 6.51 -13.06
CA LEU A 13 17.25 6.95 -13.17
C LEU A 13 16.68 7.08 -11.75
N VAL A 14 15.70 7.96 -11.57
CA VAL A 14 14.92 8.02 -10.33
C VAL A 14 13.99 6.81 -10.31
N TYR A 15 14.00 6.04 -9.22
CA TYR A 15 13.21 4.80 -9.17
C TYR A 15 11.69 5.04 -9.29
N HIS A 16 11.20 6.20 -8.84
CA HIS A 16 9.81 6.61 -8.99
C HIS A 16 9.39 6.69 -10.48
N ASP A 17 10.23 7.30 -11.31
CA ASP A 17 9.98 7.44 -12.75
C ASP A 17 10.15 6.08 -13.45
N LEU A 18 11.16 5.30 -13.03
CA LEU A 18 11.43 3.96 -13.54
C LEU A 18 10.25 3.00 -13.30
N LEU A 19 9.65 3.04 -12.10
CA LEU A 19 8.53 2.18 -11.71
C LEU A 19 7.16 2.76 -12.07
N GLY A 20 7.10 3.97 -12.63
CA GLY A 20 5.84 4.62 -13.02
C GLY A 20 4.94 4.89 -11.82
N LEU A 21 5.48 5.47 -10.74
CA LEU A 21 4.69 5.82 -9.54
C LEU A 21 3.72 6.97 -9.82
N PHE A 22 4.05 7.86 -10.77
CA PHE A 22 3.22 9.00 -11.16
C PHE A 22 2.82 8.88 -12.63
N ASP A 23 1.55 9.14 -12.95
CA ASP A 23 1.01 8.97 -14.32
C ASP A 23 1.12 10.23 -15.19
N ARG A 24 1.33 11.41 -14.58
CA ARG A 24 1.13 12.70 -15.28
C ARG A 24 2.31 13.17 -16.11
N PHE A 25 3.53 12.74 -15.79
CA PHE A 25 4.73 13.23 -16.45
C PHE A 25 5.80 12.15 -16.52
N GLN A 26 6.12 11.72 -17.74
CA GLN A 26 7.26 10.85 -18.01
C GLN A 26 8.33 11.67 -18.74
N PRO A 27 9.50 11.94 -18.13
CA PRO A 27 10.61 12.57 -18.82
C PRO A 27 11.05 11.72 -20.03
N ARG A 28 11.41 12.35 -21.15
CA ARG A 28 11.74 11.64 -22.40
C ARG A 28 12.89 10.64 -22.29
N PHE A 29 13.80 10.85 -21.33
CA PHE A 29 14.95 9.97 -21.09
C PHE A 29 14.62 8.75 -20.21
N VAL A 30 13.41 8.67 -19.66
CA VAL A 30 12.98 7.58 -18.79
C VAL A 30 12.33 6.48 -19.63
N LYS A 31 12.83 5.25 -19.48
CA LYS A 31 12.08 4.05 -19.83
C LYS A 31 11.36 3.56 -18.57
N GLN A 32 10.03 3.52 -18.59
CA GLN A 32 9.24 2.88 -17.55
C GLN A 32 9.35 1.36 -17.68
N TYR A 33 9.57 0.69 -16.55
CA TYR A 33 9.63 -0.76 -16.44
C TYR A 33 8.40 -1.35 -15.73
N ALA A 34 7.60 -0.50 -15.08
CA ALA A 34 6.32 -0.86 -14.46
C ALA A 34 5.35 0.33 -14.51
N ASN A 35 4.06 0.05 -14.27
CA ASN A 35 3.03 1.06 -14.02
C ASN A 35 2.50 0.90 -12.60
N LEU A 36 3.30 1.31 -11.63
CA LEU A 36 2.95 1.14 -10.22
C LEU A 36 1.79 2.03 -9.79
N SER A 37 1.60 3.18 -10.44
CA SER A 37 0.44 4.05 -10.19
C SER A 37 -0.89 3.31 -10.36
N GLN A 38 -1.05 2.57 -11.46
CA GLN A 38 -2.25 1.78 -11.73
C GLN A 38 -2.43 0.67 -10.69
N THR A 39 -1.36 -0.08 -10.39
CA THR A 39 -1.39 -1.15 -9.39
C THR A 39 -1.76 -0.64 -8.00
N ILE A 40 -1.26 0.54 -7.60
CA ILE A 40 -1.61 1.16 -6.32
C ILE A 40 -3.09 1.52 -6.29
N VAL A 41 -3.61 2.15 -7.35
CA VAL A 41 -5.03 2.53 -7.43
C VAL A 41 -5.93 1.30 -7.35
N GLU A 42 -5.59 0.22 -8.06
CA GLU A 42 -6.31 -1.05 -8.01
C GLU A 42 -6.30 -1.65 -6.61
N ALA A 43 -5.14 -1.72 -5.97
CA ALA A 43 -5.00 -2.28 -4.62
C ALA A 43 -5.79 -1.49 -3.58
N LEU A 44 -5.72 -0.15 -3.61
CA LEU A 44 -6.47 0.71 -2.71
C LEU A 44 -7.99 0.62 -2.95
N THR A 45 -8.41 0.47 -4.21
CA THR A 45 -9.81 0.29 -4.55
C THR A 45 -10.34 -1.05 -4.03
N ALA A 46 -9.57 -2.14 -4.20
CA ALA A 46 -9.91 -3.46 -3.68
C ALA A 46 -10.01 -3.44 -2.14
N TYR A 47 -9.01 -2.84 -1.47
CA TYR A 47 -9.04 -2.68 -0.01
C TYR A 47 -10.26 -1.90 0.48
N ARG A 48 -10.60 -0.78 -0.18
CA ARG A 48 -11.81 0.00 0.12
C ARG A 48 -13.06 -0.88 0.03
N GLU A 49 -13.17 -1.68 -1.03
CA GLU A 49 -14.32 -2.57 -1.22
C GLU A 49 -14.38 -3.65 -0.14
N ASP A 50 -13.25 -4.24 0.23
CA ASP A 50 -13.20 -5.25 1.30
C ASP A 50 -13.63 -4.68 2.66
N VAL A 51 -13.22 -3.44 2.97
CA VAL A 51 -13.67 -2.75 4.19
C VAL A 51 -15.17 -2.42 4.12
N ALA A 52 -15.63 -1.85 2.99
CA ALA A 52 -17.04 -1.46 2.82
C ALA A 52 -17.99 -2.67 2.90
N THR A 53 -17.54 -3.83 2.44
CA THR A 53 -18.30 -5.09 2.45
C THR A 53 -18.03 -5.97 3.68
N ARG A 54 -17.20 -5.49 4.63
CA ARG A 54 -16.76 -6.23 5.82
C ARG A 54 -16.10 -7.58 5.51
N ARG A 55 -15.47 -7.72 4.34
CA ARG A 55 -14.56 -8.86 4.05
C ARG A 55 -13.20 -8.69 4.71
N PHE A 56 -12.78 -7.45 4.93
CA PHE A 56 -11.59 -7.11 5.71
C PHE A 56 -11.97 -6.30 6.96
N PRO A 57 -11.33 -6.56 8.12
CA PRO A 57 -10.44 -7.69 8.38
C PRO A 57 -11.18 -9.03 8.41
N ALA A 58 -10.55 -10.08 7.90
CA ALA A 58 -10.97 -11.46 8.15
C ALA A 58 -10.37 -11.97 9.46
N GLU A 59 -10.84 -13.11 9.97
CA GLU A 59 -10.38 -13.71 11.23
C GLU A 59 -8.84 -13.85 11.29
N GLU A 60 -8.20 -14.28 10.20
CA GLU A 60 -6.74 -14.41 10.08
C GLU A 60 -5.97 -13.07 10.22
N HIS A 61 -6.65 -11.94 10.06
CA HIS A 61 -6.10 -10.59 10.21
C HIS A 61 -6.38 -10.01 11.60
N THR A 62 -6.87 -10.82 12.55
CA THR A 62 -7.20 -10.40 13.91
C THR A 62 -6.41 -11.21 14.93
N TYR A 63 -6.19 -10.61 16.11
CA TYR A 63 -5.71 -11.33 17.28
C TYR A 63 -6.88 -11.62 18.20
N SER A 64 -6.89 -12.80 18.81
CA SER A 64 -7.84 -13.14 19.87
C SER A 64 -7.40 -12.53 21.21
N MET A 65 -8.36 -12.10 22.02
CA MET A 65 -8.15 -11.77 23.44
C MET A 65 -8.32 -13.03 24.29
N ASP A 66 -7.59 -13.14 25.41
CA ASP A 66 -7.85 -14.22 26.37
C ASP A 66 -9.23 -14.03 27.03
N ALA A 67 -9.97 -15.11 27.23
CA ALA A 67 -11.34 -15.05 27.73
C ALA A 67 -11.43 -14.41 29.13
N ALA A 68 -10.41 -14.55 29.99
CA ALA A 68 -10.38 -13.92 31.30
C ALA A 68 -10.17 -12.40 31.18
N GLU A 69 -9.34 -11.96 30.23
CA GLU A 69 -9.12 -10.54 29.94
C GLU A 69 -10.37 -9.89 29.34
N GLU A 70 -11.06 -10.58 28.42
CA GLU A 70 -12.33 -10.13 27.84
C GLU A 70 -13.40 -9.97 28.92
N THR A 71 -13.52 -10.94 29.82
CA THR A 71 -14.49 -10.89 30.93
C THR A 71 -14.21 -9.69 31.85
N ALA A 72 -12.96 -9.51 32.27
CA ALA A 72 -12.58 -8.39 33.13
C ALA A 72 -12.80 -7.02 32.46
N PHE A 73 -12.56 -6.93 31.14
CA PHE A 73 -12.81 -5.72 30.37
C PHE A 73 -14.31 -5.38 30.32
N MET A 74 -15.16 -6.38 30.06
CA MET A 74 -16.62 -6.20 30.01
C MET A 74 -17.20 -5.82 31.38
N GLU A 75 -16.77 -6.47 32.47
CA GLU A 75 -17.15 -6.09 33.84
C GLU A 75 -16.75 -4.64 34.17
N GLY A 76 -15.56 -4.20 33.73
CA GLY A 76 -15.10 -2.83 33.94
C GLY A 76 -15.90 -1.76 33.18
N LEU A 77 -16.51 -2.11 32.03
CA LEU A 77 -17.39 -1.22 31.25
C LEU A 77 -18.76 -1.06 31.91
N GLU A 78 -19.31 -2.12 32.51
CA GLU A 78 -20.62 -2.10 33.17
C GLU A 78 -20.63 -1.31 34.49
N ILE A 79 -19.46 -1.10 35.11
CA ILE A 79 -19.32 -0.34 36.37
C ILE A 79 -19.26 1.19 36.11
N GLY A 80 -19.22 1.62 34.84
CA GLY A 80 -19.02 3.03 34.45
C GLY A 80 -20.29 3.86 34.17
N ASP A 81 -21.48 3.28 34.21
CA ASP A 81 -22.79 3.96 34.08
C ASP A 81 -23.48 4.14 35.46
#